data_AF-S7QHX5-F1
#
_entry.id   AF-S7QHX5-F1
#
_cell.length_a   1.000
_cell.length_b   1.000
_cell.length_c   1.000
_cell.angle_alpha   90.00
_cell.angle_beta   90.00
_cell.angle_gamma   90.00
#
_symmetry.space_group_name_H-M   'P 1'
#
loop_
_entity.id
_entity.type
_entity.pdbx_description
1 polymer ?
#
loop_
_entity_poly.entity_id
_entity_poly.type
_entity_poly.pdbx_seq_one_letter_code
_entity_poly.pdbx_strand_id
1 'polypeptide(L)'
;TPGVHRFDWLPKQTMFYYNDEQTSNIGVAVSGTPSNVLLNVWSDGDPGWTKGPPKSDAIATVQYVRMYFNSTSLVEAAFSASCKAAGSPAACSI
;
A
#
# COMPACT_ATOMS: atom_id res chain seq x y z
N THR A 1 12.86 16.75 -1.76
CA THR A 1 12.18 15.73 -0.93
C THR A 1 11.62 14.68 -1.87
N PRO A 2 11.67 13.38 -1.55
CA PRO A 2 10.95 12.36 -2.32
C PRO A 2 9.48 12.76 -2.47
N GLY A 3 8.88 12.49 -3.64
CA GLY A 3 7.46 12.74 -3.84
C GLY A 3 6.60 11.79 -3.02
N VAL A 4 5.39 12.23 -2.66
CA VAL A 4 4.42 11.42 -1.92
C VAL A 4 3.48 10.74 -2.91
N HIS A 5 3.54 9.41 -2.95
CA HIS A 5 2.55 8.60 -3.62
C HIS A 5 1.46 8.20 -2.64
N ARG A 6 0.20 8.39 -3.02
CA ARG A 6 -0.98 7.98 -2.26
C ARG A 6 -1.99 7.34 -3.20
N PHE A 7 -2.69 6.33 -2.72
CA PHE A 7 -3.92 5.87 -3.36
C PHE A 7 -5.01 5.73 -2.31
N ASP A 8 -6.23 6.11 -2.70
CA ASP A 8 -7.43 5.93 -1.90
C ASP A 8 -8.22 4.78 -2.51
N TRP A 9 -8.33 3.69 -1.77
CA TRP A 9 -9.09 2.51 -2.18
C TRP A 9 -10.44 2.48 -1.49
N LEU A 10 -11.48 2.74 -2.29
CA LEU A 10 -12.87 2.84 -1.83
C LEU A 10 -13.72 1.77 -2.54
N PRO A 11 -14.92 1.42 -2.02
CA PRO A 11 -15.75 0.35 -2.59
C PRO A 11 -16.13 0.52 -4.07
N LYS A 12 -16.08 1.75 -4.61
CA LYS A 12 -16.49 2.06 -5.98
C LYS A 12 -15.36 2.56 -6.87
N GLN A 13 -14.22 2.94 -6.29
CA GLN A 13 -13.13 3.54 -7.06
C GLN A 13 -11.80 3.45 -6.33
N THR A 14 -10.72 3.44 -7.12
CA THR A 14 -9.37 3.67 -6.63
C THR A 14 -8.83 4.95 -7.24
N MET A 15 -8.49 5.93 -6.41
CA MET A 15 -7.95 7.22 -6.84
C MET A 15 -6.46 7.26 -6.53
N PHE A 16 -5.64 7.74 -7.47
CA PHE A 16 -4.20 7.84 -7.32
C PHE A 16 -3.77 9.31 -7.27
N TYR A 17 -2.79 9.59 -6.42
CA TYR A 17 -2.26 10.93 -6.18
C TYR A 17 -0.73 10.94 -6.21
N TYR A 18 -0.17 12.05 -6.69
CA TYR A 18 1.23 12.40 -6.55
C TYR A 18 1.34 13.81 -5.98
N ASN A 19 1.99 13.96 -4.83
CA ASN A 19 2.08 15.23 -4.10
C ASN A 19 0.71 15.92 -3.94
N ASP A 20 -0.28 15.14 -3.46
CA ASP A 20 -1.67 15.56 -3.21
C ASP A 20 -2.49 15.98 -4.45
N GLU A 21 -1.92 15.91 -5.65
CA GLU A 21 -2.65 16.09 -6.91
C GLU A 21 -3.15 14.75 -7.44
N GLN A 22 -4.44 14.67 -7.78
CA GLN A 22 -5.03 13.44 -8.33
C GLN A 22 -4.55 13.21 -9.77
N THR A 23 -3.86 12.09 -10.00
CA THR A 23 -3.32 11.74 -11.32
C THR A 23 -4.21 10.77 -12.08
N SER A 24 -5.02 9.97 -11.39
CA SER A 24 -5.89 8.97 -12.01
C SER A 24 -7.05 8.54 -11.11
N ASN A 25 -8.12 8.01 -11.72
CA ASN A 25 -9.24 7.38 -11.05
C ASN A 25 -9.69 6.13 -11.84
N ILE A 26 -9.77 4.99 -11.14
CA ILE A 26 -10.24 3.71 -11.69
C ILE A 26 -11.53 3.31 -10.98
N GLY A 27 -12.66 3.34 -11.71
CA GLY A 27 -13.98 2.95 -11.21
C GLY A 27 -14.50 1.59 -11.70
N VAL A 28 -13.71 0.86 -12.51
CA VAL A 28 -14.10 -0.43 -13.08
C VAL A 28 -13.40 -1.58 -12.34
N ALA A 29 -14.12 -2.68 -12.11
CA ALA A 29 -13.60 -3.90 -11.48
C ALA A 29 -12.83 -3.66 -10.15
N VAL A 30 -13.30 -2.72 -9.34
CA VAL A 30 -12.67 -2.39 -8.06
C VAL A 30 -12.87 -3.55 -7.08
N SER A 31 -11.78 -4.15 -6.61
CA SER A 31 -11.85 -5.23 -5.63
C SER A 31 -12.37 -4.70 -4.29
N GLY A 32 -13.24 -5.46 -3.62
CA GLY A 32 -13.64 -5.23 -2.23
C GLY A 32 -13.01 -6.21 -1.25
N THR A 33 -12.09 -7.05 -1.70
CA THR A 33 -11.51 -8.14 -0.89
C THR A 33 -10.37 -7.61 -0.01
N PRO A 34 -10.47 -7.69 1.32
CA PRO A 34 -9.38 -7.29 2.22
C PRO A 34 -8.06 -7.95 1.85
N SER A 35 -6.97 -7.19 1.85
CA SER A 35 -5.66 -7.63 1.33
C SER A 35 -4.50 -7.06 2.14
N ASN A 36 -3.34 -7.71 2.03
CA ASN A 36 -2.08 -7.23 2.61
C ASN A 36 -1.45 -6.12 1.77
N VAL A 37 -0.69 -5.23 2.40
CA VAL A 37 0.15 -4.25 1.71
C VAL A 37 1.54 -4.83 1.47
N LEU A 38 2.00 -4.75 0.22
CA LEU A 38 3.32 -5.21 -0.21
C LEU A 38 4.09 -4.03 -0.83
N LEU A 39 5.34 -3.83 -0.40
CA LEU A 39 6.30 -2.93 -1.04
C LEU A 39 7.53 -3.74 -1.40
N ASN A 40 7.88 -3.75 -2.69
CA ASN A 40 9.07 -4.44 -3.18
C ASN A 40 9.69 -3.69 -4.36
N VAL A 41 10.95 -4.00 -4.63
CA VAL A 41 11.66 -3.65 -5.86
C VAL A 41 12.23 -4.94 -6.42
N TRP A 42 11.89 -5.25 -7.66
CA TRP A 42 12.29 -6.50 -8.31
C TRP A 42 12.39 -6.29 -9.82
N SER A 43 13.10 -7.21 -10.49
CA SER A 43 13.15 -7.33 -11.93
C SER A 43 13.21 -8.81 -12.28
N ASP A 44 12.45 -9.24 -13.27
CA ASP A 44 12.54 -10.59 -13.87
C ASP A 44 13.45 -10.61 -15.11
N GLY A 45 14.02 -9.46 -15.50
CA GLY A 45 14.93 -9.35 -16.64
C GLY A 45 14.23 -9.23 -18.00
N ASP A 46 12.91 -9.14 -18.06
CA ASP A 46 12.18 -9.00 -19.32
C ASP A 46 12.60 -7.74 -20.10
N PRO A 47 13.08 -7.84 -21.35
CA PRO A 47 13.58 -6.68 -22.10
C PRO A 47 12.53 -5.60 -22.43
N GLY A 48 11.24 -5.97 -22.47
CA GLY A 48 10.13 -5.09 -22.84
C GLY A 48 9.50 -4.36 -21.66
N TRP A 49 9.64 -4.89 -20.44
CA TRP A 49 8.96 -4.38 -19.26
C TRP A 49 9.90 -4.03 -18.11
N THR A 50 10.39 -5.01 -17.36
CA THR A 50 11.16 -4.76 -16.14
C THR A 50 12.61 -4.37 -16.43
N LYS A 51 13.17 -4.91 -17.53
CA LYS A 51 14.58 -4.88 -17.96
C LYS A 51 15.52 -5.42 -16.90
N GLY A 52 16.59 -6.11 -17.31
CA GLY A 52 17.58 -6.57 -16.33
C GLY A 52 18.47 -7.72 -16.77
N PRO A 53 19.22 -8.31 -15.81
CA PRO A 53 19.31 -7.90 -14.39
C PRO A 53 20.02 -6.53 -14.21
N PRO A 54 19.82 -5.84 -13.06
CA PRO A 54 20.53 -4.59 -12.76
C PRO A 54 22.05 -4.78 -12.84
N LYS A 55 22.76 -3.82 -13.47
CA LYS A 55 24.24 -3.84 -13.56
C LYS A 55 24.94 -3.28 -12.33
N SER A 56 24.17 -2.76 -11.38
CA SER A 56 24.58 -2.15 -10.12
C SER A 56 23.42 -2.23 -9.13
N ASP A 57 23.66 -1.87 -7.87
CA ASP A 57 22.65 -1.86 -6.83
C ASP A 57 21.42 -1.02 -7.21
N ALA A 58 20.24 -1.62 -7.10
CA ALA A 58 18.95 -0.99 -7.35
C ALA A 58 18.22 -0.80 -6.01
N ILE A 59 18.50 0.33 -5.34
CA ILE A 59 18.00 0.58 -3.98
C ILE A 59 16.72 1.44 -4.05
N ALA A 60 15.62 0.89 -3.55
CA ALA A 60 14.39 1.64 -3.29
C ALA A 60 14.36 2.10 -1.83
N THR A 61 14.44 3.41 -1.59
CA THR A 61 14.37 3.99 -0.24
C THR A 61 12.96 4.48 0.05
N VAL A 62 12.36 4.00 1.15
CA VAL A 62 11.05 4.46 1.63
C VAL A 62 11.24 5.22 2.93
N GLN A 63 10.81 6.47 2.97
CA GLN A 63 10.94 7.30 4.18
C GLN A 63 9.85 6.99 5.21
N TYR A 64 8.62 6.79 4.77
CA TYR A 64 7.51 6.40 5.63
C TYR A 64 6.41 5.71 4.82
N VAL A 65 5.59 4.93 5.52
CA VAL A 65 4.30 4.45 5.04
C VAL A 65 3.25 4.88 6.05
N ARG A 66 2.16 5.48 5.57
CA ARG A 66 1.00 5.82 6.39
C ARG A 66 -0.21 5.11 5.82
N MET A 67 -0.92 4.39 6.68
CA MET A 67 -2.12 3.65 6.32
C MET A 67 -3.28 4.19 7.13
N TYR A 68 -4.36 4.50 6.44
CA TYR A 68 -5.59 5.00 7.03
C TYR A 68 -6.72 4.06 6.65
N PHE A 69 -7.58 3.74 7.61
CA PHE A 69 -8.78 2.93 7.37
C PHE A 69 -9.97 3.63 8.01
N ASN A 70 -11.10 3.65 7.30
CA ASN A 70 -12.34 4.17 7.86
C ASN A 70 -12.90 3.14 8.86
N SER A 71 -13.14 3.57 10.09
CA SER A 71 -13.82 2.76 11.10
C SER A 71 -14.87 3.58 11.82
N THR A 72 -16.08 3.03 11.96
CA THR A 72 -17.19 3.65 12.68
C THR A 72 -17.34 3.10 14.11
N SER A 73 -16.63 2.02 14.44
CA SER A 73 -16.76 1.30 15.73
C SER A 73 -15.45 0.62 16.15
N LEU A 74 -14.33 1.34 16.02
CA LEU A 74 -13.02 0.82 16.39
C LEU A 74 -12.91 0.66 17.91
N VAL A 75 -12.72 -0.58 18.37
CA VAL A 75 -12.35 -0.88 19.75
C VAL A 75 -10.92 -1.42 19.73
N GLU A 76 -10.00 -0.69 20.35
CA GLU A 76 -8.56 -1.00 20.33
C GLU A 76 -8.26 -2.43 20.81
N ALA A 77 -8.99 -2.90 21.83
CA ALA A 77 -8.86 -4.27 22.32
C ALA A 77 -9.25 -5.32 21.26
N ALA A 78 -10.32 -5.07 20.49
CA ALA A 78 -10.76 -5.99 19.43
C ALA A 78 -9.81 -6.00 18.24
N PHE A 79 -9.27 -4.83 17.86
CA PHE A 79 -8.22 -4.72 16.85
C PHE A 79 -6.96 -5.48 17.27
N SER A 80 -6.47 -5.22 18.48
CA SER A 80 -5.27 -5.88 19.02
C SER A 80 -5.43 -7.40 19.11
N ALA A 81 -6.61 -7.88 19.50
CA ALA A 81 -6.95 -9.30 19.51
C ALA A 81 -6.93 -9.90 18.09
N SER A 82 -7.46 -9.18 17.10
CA SER A 82 -7.50 -9.60 15.70
C SER A 82 -6.08 -9.68 15.10
N CYS A 83 -5.24 -8.68 15.37
CA CYS A 83 -3.82 -8.69 15.00
C CYS A 83 -3.08 -9.91 15.57
N LYS A 84 -3.27 -10.18 16.87
CA LYS A 84 -2.68 -11.36 17.52
C LYS A 84 -3.16 -12.67 16.91
N ALA A 85 -4.45 -12.78 16.59
CA ALA A 85 -5.02 -13.97 15.94
C ALA A 85 -4.47 -14.17 14.51
N ALA A 86 -4.17 -13.09 13.79
CA ALA A 86 -3.52 -13.11 12.49
C ALA A 86 -2.00 -13.44 12.55
N GLY A 87 -1.44 -13.67 13.74
CA GLY A 87 -0.03 -14.01 13.94
C GLY A 87 0.92 -12.80 13.97
N SER A 88 0.38 -11.58 13.90
CA SER A 88 1.15 -10.33 13.89
C SER A 88 0.60 -9.38 14.94
N PRO A 89 1.14 -9.35 16.18
CA PRO A 89 0.64 -8.46 17.22
C PRO A 89 0.70 -7.01 16.77
N ALA A 90 -0.29 -6.21 17.19
CA ALA A 90 -0.33 -4.78 16.85
C ALA A 90 0.94 -4.08 17.35
N ALA A 91 1.67 -3.44 16.44
CA ALA A 91 2.92 -2.74 16.77
C ALA A 91 2.68 -1.34 17.37
N CYS A 92 1.51 -0.76 17.11
CA CYS A 92 1.13 0.57 17.55
C CYS A 92 -0.29 0.55 18.13
N SER A 93 -0.55 1.43 19.11
CA SER A 93 -1.91 1.82 19.51
C SER A 93 -2.58 2.60 18.38
N ILE A 94 -3.90 2.49 18.29
CA ILE A 94 -4.75 3.09 17.24
C ILE A 94 -5.73 4.11 17.82
#